data_AF-A0A1G0FEA1-F1
#
_entry.id   AF-A0A1G0FEA1-F1
#
_cell.length_a   1.000
_cell.length_b   1.000
_cell.length_c   1.000
_cell.angle_alpha   90.00
_cell.angle_beta   90.00
_cell.angle_gamma   90.00
#
_symmetry.space_group_name_H-M   'P 1'
#
loop_
_entity.id
_entity.type
_entity.pdbx_description
1 polymer ?
#
loop_
_entity_poly.entity_id
_entity_poly.type
_entity_poly.pdbx_seq_one_letter_code
_entity_poly.pdbx_strand_id
1 'polypeptide(L)'
;MSTQSLFDTSEELVVDQQKYYNFAIDKVEELFTQADPSDMKDALLQNAAKEVEKIVDNFVLLKLADGVRAGNWLGQNLRVIASSSNTHASVATTAAGGTITVQTEGTAGATAGTTIEAPDGTLFFSGFTSADLGKGIRLTSGATWATEWYRISAVTQTNICSVVNWDDSTEGYPIPTGDVLRGLYGGRDFTVDANGDGKPIDLTGWGWEFQAAIPTTVTSANIYEHFTMLDEMLNKDLNPIEDRKIIVPFSGKTMLLQASELQPSGIEMLYTDTIVNGRVGRVAGFDIHMTSQGRFSTKVGHSTSSGLDASTVLTTGTTGYLWPAFHKSFCTFAFKWSESRTVEAESQFAKKYQGLYLYGAKIPTLRKSAGAVLYAQAV
;
A
#
# COMPACT_ATOMS: atom_id res chain seq x y z
N MET A 1 42.01 9.73 8.96
CA MET A 1 40.83 9.08 8.35
C MET A 1 39.83 8.85 9.46
N SER A 2 38.66 9.49 9.42
CA SER A 2 37.58 9.15 10.35
C SER A 2 37.01 7.80 9.95
N THR A 3 37.08 6.81 10.81
CA THR A 3 36.42 5.51 10.61
C THR A 3 34.93 5.68 10.86
N GLN A 4 34.09 5.21 9.93
CA GLN A 4 32.64 5.17 10.12
C GLN A 4 32.28 4.05 11.09
N SER A 5 31.41 4.32 12.06
CA SER A 5 30.89 3.30 12.98
C SER A 5 29.92 2.38 12.25
N LEU A 6 30.05 1.06 12.45
CA LEU A 6 29.05 0.09 12.02
C LEU A 6 27.86 0.13 12.99
N PHE A 7 26.66 0.16 12.43
CA PHE A 7 25.40 -0.01 13.17
C PHE A 7 24.74 -1.30 12.68
N ASP A 8 24.22 -2.09 13.61
CA ASP A 8 23.45 -3.30 13.32
C ASP A 8 22.00 -3.08 13.76
N THR A 9 21.05 -3.55 12.95
CA THR A 9 19.62 -3.39 13.19
C THR A 9 19.01 -4.77 13.34
N SER A 10 18.64 -5.13 14.58
CA SER A 10 17.95 -6.39 14.87
C SER A 10 16.45 -6.21 14.74
N GLU A 11 15.78 -7.12 14.05
CA GLU A 11 14.34 -7.12 13.88
C GLU A 11 13.73 -8.50 14.10
N GLU A 12 12.64 -8.57 14.87
CA GLU A 12 11.92 -9.82 15.13
C GLU A 12 10.68 -9.96 14.24
N LEU A 13 10.45 -11.16 13.71
CA LEU A 13 9.22 -11.56 13.02
C LEU A 13 8.29 -12.24 14.03
N VAL A 14 7.15 -11.62 14.30
CA VAL A 14 6.10 -12.16 15.17
C VAL A 14 5.03 -12.85 14.34
N VAL A 15 4.64 -14.06 14.75
CA VAL A 15 3.52 -14.81 14.15
C VAL A 15 2.24 -14.41 14.88
N ASP A 16 1.51 -13.45 14.32
CA ASP A 16 0.35 -12.80 14.94
C ASP A 16 -1.00 -13.27 14.38
N GLN A 17 -1.01 -13.88 13.19
CA GLN A 17 -2.23 -14.34 12.55
C GLN A 17 -2.50 -15.82 12.80
N GLN A 18 -3.77 -16.12 13.07
CA GLN A 18 -4.27 -17.48 13.22
C GLN A 18 -5.53 -17.70 12.41
N LYS A 19 -5.63 -18.85 11.74
CA LYS A 19 -6.85 -19.29 11.07
C LYS A 19 -7.25 -20.66 11.58
N TYR A 20 -8.44 -20.69 12.17
CA TYR A 20 -9.13 -21.91 12.57
C TYR A 20 -10.12 -22.31 11.48
N TYR A 21 -10.12 -23.59 11.09
CA TYR A 21 -11.18 -24.18 10.29
C TYR A 21 -11.84 -25.33 11.06
N ASN A 22 -13.16 -25.42 10.94
CA ASN A 22 -13.96 -26.47 11.55
C ASN A 22 -15.16 -26.75 10.66
N PHE A 23 -15.28 -27.98 10.19
CA PHE A 23 -16.49 -28.45 9.50
C PHE A 23 -16.90 -29.81 10.07
N ALA A 24 -18.20 -30.04 10.10
CA ALA A 24 -18.80 -31.28 10.56
C ALA A 24 -19.40 -32.02 9.37
N ILE A 25 -19.16 -33.33 9.29
CA ILE A 25 -19.84 -34.21 8.34
C ILE A 25 -20.80 -35.08 9.15
N ASP A 26 -22.08 -35.10 8.77
CA ASP A 26 -23.08 -35.99 9.36
C ASP A 26 -22.84 -37.43 8.89
N LYS A 27 -22.87 -38.38 9.83
CA LYS A 27 -22.72 -39.82 9.59
C LYS A 27 -23.91 -40.39 8.81
N VAL A 28 -25.07 -39.75 8.85
CA VAL A 28 -26.23 -40.12 8.01
C VAL A 28 -25.98 -39.77 6.54
N GLU A 29 -25.34 -38.62 6.29
CA GLU A 29 -24.94 -38.19 4.94
C GLU A 29 -23.85 -39.10 4.36
N GLU A 30 -22.96 -39.61 5.22
CA GLU A 30 -21.96 -40.62 4.88
C GLU A 30 -22.58 -41.97 4.41
N LEU A 31 -23.87 -42.22 4.69
CA LEU A 31 -24.58 -43.43 4.27
C LEU A 31 -25.35 -43.28 2.95
N PHE A 32 -25.59 -42.05 2.47
CA PHE A 32 -26.33 -41.80 1.24
C PHE A 32 -25.40 -41.90 0.01
N THR A 33 -25.49 -43.05 -0.67
CA THR A 33 -24.68 -43.56 -1.79
C THR A 33 -24.68 -42.75 -3.10
N GLN A 34 -25.17 -41.50 -3.15
CA GLN A 34 -25.22 -40.74 -4.41
C GLN A 34 -23.92 -40.00 -4.76
N ALA A 35 -22.99 -39.87 -3.81
CA ALA A 35 -21.60 -39.52 -4.05
C ALA A 35 -20.77 -40.35 -3.07
N ASP A 36 -19.64 -40.92 -3.51
CA ASP A 36 -18.81 -41.71 -2.60
C ASP A 36 -18.44 -40.86 -1.36
N PRO A 37 -18.67 -41.35 -0.13
CA PRO A 37 -18.51 -40.54 1.08
C PRO A 37 -17.07 -40.02 1.30
N SER A 38 -16.08 -40.70 0.71
CA SER A 38 -14.69 -40.23 0.66
C SER A 38 -14.52 -38.96 -0.17
N ASP A 39 -15.22 -38.85 -1.30
CA ASP A 39 -15.10 -37.72 -2.22
C ASP A 39 -15.66 -36.44 -1.62
N MET A 40 -16.76 -36.52 -0.86
CA MET A 40 -17.33 -35.35 -0.19
C MET A 40 -16.39 -34.81 0.89
N LYS A 41 -15.78 -35.69 1.69
CA LYS A 41 -14.80 -35.30 2.72
C LYS A 41 -13.58 -34.63 2.10
N ASP A 42 -13.02 -35.23 1.05
CA ASP A 42 -11.82 -34.73 0.40
C ASP A 42 -12.10 -33.41 -0.33
N ALA A 43 -13.29 -33.25 -0.94
CA ALA A 43 -13.72 -31.99 -1.53
C ALA A 43 -13.88 -30.87 -0.48
N LEU A 44 -14.47 -31.16 0.68
CA LEU A 44 -14.61 -30.19 1.77
C LEU A 44 -13.25 -29.79 2.37
N LEU A 45 -12.33 -30.74 2.52
CA LEU A 45 -10.95 -30.47 2.93
C LEU A 45 -10.23 -29.60 1.90
N GLN A 46 -10.38 -29.89 0.61
CA GLN A 46 -9.76 -29.12 -0.46
C GLN A 46 -10.32 -27.67 -0.51
N ASN A 47 -11.62 -27.49 -0.29
CA ASN A 47 -12.23 -26.17 -0.21
C ASN A 47 -11.74 -25.40 1.02
N ALA A 48 -11.64 -26.06 2.19
CA ALA A 48 -11.07 -25.45 3.39
C ALA A 48 -9.61 -25.03 3.17
N ALA A 49 -8.81 -25.86 2.50
CA ALA A 49 -7.43 -25.51 2.14
C ALA A 49 -7.36 -24.29 1.22
N LYS A 50 -8.20 -24.22 0.18
CA LYS A 50 -8.27 -23.07 -0.74
C LYS A 50 -8.66 -21.77 -0.04
N GLU A 51 -9.53 -21.83 0.97
CA GLU A 51 -9.90 -20.67 1.79
C GLU A 51 -8.76 -20.20 2.69
N VAL A 52 -8.02 -21.14 3.31
CA VAL A 52 -6.83 -20.79 4.09
C VAL A 52 -5.78 -20.13 3.19
N GLU A 53 -5.49 -20.71 2.03
CA GLU A 53 -4.59 -20.11 1.03
C GLU A 53 -5.02 -18.69 0.65
N LYS A 54 -6.31 -18.49 0.34
CA LYS A 54 -6.84 -17.16 -0.03
C LYS A 54 -6.61 -16.12 1.06
N ILE A 55 -6.80 -16.49 2.33
CA ILE A 55 -6.59 -15.58 3.46
C ILE A 55 -5.10 -15.25 3.62
N VAL A 56 -4.23 -16.25 3.54
CA VAL A 56 -2.78 -16.08 3.66
C VAL A 56 -2.24 -15.23 2.51
N ASP A 57 -2.64 -15.51 1.27
CA ASP A 57 -2.25 -14.76 0.09
C ASP A 57 -2.66 -13.28 0.22
N ASN A 58 -3.92 -13.02 0.60
CA ASN A 58 -4.40 -11.65 0.81
C ASN A 58 -3.62 -10.91 1.90
N PHE A 59 -3.29 -11.60 3.01
CA PHE A 59 -2.49 -11.02 4.08
C PHE A 59 -1.08 -10.67 3.61
N VAL A 60 -0.40 -11.61 2.93
CA VAL A 60 0.96 -11.38 2.45
C VAL A 60 0.98 -10.26 1.41
N LEU A 61 0.04 -10.24 0.45
CA LEU A 61 -0.04 -9.20 -0.57
C LEU A 61 -0.32 -7.81 0.04
N LEU A 62 -1.20 -7.73 1.04
CA LEU A 62 -1.46 -6.48 1.74
C LEU A 62 -0.20 -6.00 2.48
N LYS A 63 0.50 -6.91 3.18
CA LYS A 63 1.76 -6.57 3.86
C LYS A 63 2.83 -6.14 2.88
N LEU A 64 2.95 -6.81 1.73
CA LEU A 64 3.86 -6.44 0.66
C LEU A 64 3.62 -5.00 0.21
N ALA A 65 2.37 -4.63 -0.04
CA ALA A 65 2.03 -3.27 -0.44
C ALA A 65 2.28 -2.23 0.67
N ASP A 66 1.81 -2.47 1.89
CA ASP A 66 1.90 -1.51 3.01
C ASP A 66 3.32 -1.29 3.55
N GLY A 67 4.23 -2.23 3.29
CA GLY A 67 5.64 -2.13 3.67
C GLY A 67 6.56 -1.59 2.57
N VAL A 68 6.03 -1.20 1.42
CA VAL A 68 6.80 -0.48 0.39
C VAL A 68 7.24 0.88 0.94
N ARG A 69 8.46 1.28 0.60
CA ARG A 69 9.00 2.63 0.85
C ARG A 69 8.00 3.73 0.45
N ALA A 70 7.77 4.70 1.34
CA ALA A 70 7.09 5.93 0.95
C ALA A 70 7.91 6.65 -0.13
N GLY A 71 7.31 6.91 -1.28
CA GLY A 71 7.99 7.31 -2.51
C GLY A 71 7.89 6.29 -3.63
N ASN A 72 7.69 5.00 -3.34
CA ASN A 72 7.64 3.92 -4.34
C ASN A 72 6.20 3.41 -4.62
N TRP A 73 5.20 4.26 -4.39
CA TRP A 73 3.81 4.00 -4.77
C TRP A 73 3.48 4.73 -6.08
N LEU A 74 3.09 3.97 -7.09
CA LEU A 74 2.62 4.48 -8.37
C LEU A 74 1.09 4.54 -8.34
N GLY A 75 0.53 5.74 -8.48
CA GLY A 75 -0.90 6.02 -8.46
C GLY A 75 -1.13 7.49 -8.79
N GLN A 76 -2.38 7.95 -8.77
CA GLN A 76 -2.66 9.37 -8.92
C GLN A 76 -2.40 10.10 -7.59
N ASN A 77 -1.46 11.04 -7.62
CA ASN A 77 -1.14 11.88 -6.47
C ASN A 77 -2.19 12.98 -6.32
N LEU A 78 -2.55 13.27 -5.08
CA LEU A 78 -3.45 14.36 -4.75
C LEU A 78 -2.63 15.49 -4.14
N ARG A 79 -2.59 16.64 -4.81
CA ARG A 79 -1.82 17.79 -4.37
C ARG A 79 -2.73 18.94 -3.96
N VAL A 80 -2.56 19.39 -2.72
CA VAL A 80 -3.14 20.65 -2.22
C VAL A 80 -2.18 21.77 -2.53
N ILE A 81 -2.67 22.83 -3.18
CA ILE A 81 -1.90 24.05 -3.44
C ILE A 81 -2.59 25.19 -2.71
N ALA A 82 -1.87 25.91 -1.84
CA ALA A 82 -2.41 27.11 -1.21
C ALA A 82 -2.49 28.25 -2.22
N SER A 83 -3.70 28.64 -2.61
CA SER A 83 -3.97 29.88 -3.34
C SER A 83 -4.44 31.03 -2.43
N SER A 84 -4.64 30.77 -1.13
CA SER A 84 -5.15 31.73 -0.14
C SER A 84 -4.35 31.73 1.16
N SER A 85 -4.44 32.81 1.95
CA SER A 85 -3.75 33.00 3.24
C SER A 85 -4.13 32.00 4.34
N ASN A 86 -5.08 31.11 4.06
CA ASN A 86 -5.79 30.26 5.02
C ASN A 86 -5.49 28.76 4.87
N THR A 87 -4.67 28.39 3.88
CA THR A 87 -4.19 27.02 3.68
C THR A 87 -2.76 26.91 4.19
N HIS A 88 -2.55 26.10 5.22
CA HIS A 88 -1.22 25.85 5.75
C HIS A 88 -1.05 24.39 6.18
N ALA A 89 0.16 23.89 5.99
CA ALA A 89 0.60 22.64 6.58
C ALA A 89 1.87 22.90 7.39
N SER A 90 2.00 22.17 8.48
CA SER A 90 3.22 22.16 9.27
C SER A 90 3.58 20.75 9.67
N VAL A 91 4.88 20.50 9.81
CA VAL A 91 5.38 19.26 10.41
C VAL A 91 6.17 19.64 11.65
N ALA A 92 5.77 19.10 12.80
CA ALA A 92 6.53 19.13 14.03
C ALA A 92 7.32 17.82 14.15
N THR A 93 8.59 17.90 14.48
CA THR A 93 9.52 16.78 14.29
C THR A 93 10.09 16.33 15.62
N THR A 94 10.36 15.03 15.72
CA THR A 94 10.87 14.34 16.91
C THR A 94 11.94 13.34 16.46
N ALA A 95 12.75 12.85 17.41
CA ALA A 95 13.79 11.86 17.09
C ALA A 95 13.24 10.54 16.49
N ALA A 96 11.95 10.23 16.67
CA ALA A 96 11.30 9.01 16.21
C ALA A 96 10.30 9.22 15.05
N GLY A 97 10.18 10.44 14.51
CA GLY A 97 9.19 10.77 13.49
C GLY A 97 8.68 12.21 13.62
N GLY A 98 7.44 12.48 13.21
CA GLY A 98 6.84 13.80 13.33
C GLY A 98 5.32 13.76 13.35
N THR A 99 4.72 14.92 13.57
CA THR A 99 3.29 15.15 13.47
C THR A 99 3.06 16.17 12.40
N ILE A 100 2.29 15.81 11.37
CA ILE A 100 1.84 16.74 10.35
C ILE A 100 0.46 17.25 10.75
N THR A 101 0.33 18.57 10.78
CA THR A 101 -0.95 19.25 10.94
C THR A 101 -1.24 20.03 9.67
N VAL A 102 -2.39 19.75 9.06
CA VAL A 102 -2.89 20.44 7.87
C VAL A 102 -4.09 21.29 8.25
N GLN A 103 -4.26 22.43 7.61
CA GLN A 103 -5.42 23.28 7.83
C GLN A 103 -5.77 24.00 6.54
N THR A 104 -7.06 24.04 6.27
CA THR A 104 -7.67 24.81 5.19
C THR A 104 -8.89 25.52 5.77
N GLU A 105 -8.85 26.85 5.88
CA GLU A 105 -9.95 27.63 6.46
C GLU A 105 -10.85 28.26 5.38
N GLY A 106 -12.13 27.91 5.42
CA GLY A 106 -13.22 28.73 4.92
C GLY A 106 -13.83 29.56 6.05
N THR A 107 -13.22 30.70 6.39
CA THR A 107 -13.73 31.68 7.39
C THR A 107 -13.70 31.25 8.87
N ALA A 108 -13.37 32.18 9.75
CA ALA A 108 -13.18 31.98 11.19
C ALA A 108 -14.40 31.32 11.87
N GLY A 109 -14.18 30.13 12.43
CA GLY A 109 -15.19 29.37 13.19
C GLY A 109 -15.68 28.08 12.53
N ALA A 110 -15.10 27.67 11.39
CA ALA A 110 -15.48 26.45 10.68
C ALA A 110 -14.62 25.23 11.05
N THR A 111 -15.30 24.09 11.18
CA THR A 111 -14.74 22.76 11.44
C THR A 111 -13.93 22.24 10.25
N ALA A 112 -12.89 21.45 10.53
CA ALA A 112 -11.89 20.89 9.61
C ALA A 112 -12.42 20.34 8.26
N GLY A 113 -11.84 20.86 7.16
CA GLY A 113 -11.74 20.16 5.86
C GLY A 113 -12.30 20.91 4.65
N THR A 114 -11.48 21.70 3.95
CA THR A 114 -11.82 22.10 2.57
C THR A 114 -11.65 20.92 1.62
N THR A 115 -12.20 21.05 0.41
CA THR A 115 -12.02 20.06 -0.66
C THR A 115 -10.94 20.49 -1.64
N ILE A 116 -10.43 19.53 -2.39
CA ILE A 116 -9.48 19.71 -3.49
C ILE A 116 -10.24 19.38 -4.75
N GLU A 117 -10.37 20.34 -5.64
CA GLU A 117 -10.97 20.11 -6.95
C GLU A 117 -9.90 19.58 -7.91
N ALA A 118 -10.13 18.36 -8.42
CA ALA A 118 -9.35 17.82 -9.51
C ALA A 118 -9.79 18.47 -10.85
N PRO A 119 -8.96 18.44 -11.91
CA PRO A 119 -9.27 19.08 -13.19
C PRO A 119 -10.57 18.58 -13.87
N ASP A 120 -11.07 17.42 -13.46
CA ASP A 120 -12.32 16.82 -13.91
C ASP A 120 -13.55 17.31 -13.11
N GLY A 121 -13.35 18.23 -12.15
CA GLY A 121 -14.39 18.75 -11.25
C GLY A 121 -14.68 17.87 -10.03
N THR A 122 -13.97 16.74 -9.85
CA THR A 122 -14.14 15.87 -8.70
C THR A 122 -13.58 16.52 -7.44
N LEU A 123 -14.36 16.54 -6.36
CA LEU A 123 -13.97 17.10 -5.08
C LEU A 123 -13.44 16.01 -4.13
N PHE A 124 -12.17 16.13 -3.74
CA PHE A 124 -11.52 15.27 -2.76
C PHE A 124 -11.40 15.94 -1.40
N PHE A 125 -11.40 15.15 -0.34
CA PHE A 125 -11.11 15.67 0.99
C PHE A 125 -9.65 16.15 1.09
N SER A 126 -9.39 17.25 1.80
CA SER A 126 -8.02 17.76 1.96
C SER A 126 -7.29 17.23 3.21
N GLY A 127 -8.05 16.65 4.15
CA GLY A 127 -7.53 16.10 5.40
C GLY A 127 -7.11 14.64 5.29
N PHE A 128 -6.93 14.00 6.44
CA PHE A 128 -6.52 12.60 6.57
C PHE A 128 -7.71 11.69 6.88
N THR A 129 -7.67 10.49 6.32
CA THR A 129 -8.61 9.41 6.62
C THR A 129 -7.86 8.12 6.92
N SER A 130 -8.54 7.11 7.47
CA SER A 130 -7.93 5.79 7.70
C SER A 130 -7.44 5.10 6.41
N ALA A 131 -7.91 5.52 5.23
CA ALA A 131 -7.46 5.03 3.94
C ALA A 131 -6.02 5.48 3.58
N ASP A 132 -5.52 6.53 4.23
CA ASP A 132 -4.20 7.12 3.96
C ASP A 132 -3.08 6.47 4.77
N LEU A 133 -3.41 5.59 5.73
CA LEU A 133 -2.42 4.88 6.54
C LEU A 133 -1.43 4.10 5.66
N GLY A 134 -0.13 4.26 5.94
CA GLY A 134 0.96 3.63 5.21
C GLY A 134 1.30 4.27 3.86
N LYS A 135 0.51 5.24 3.37
CA LYS A 135 0.86 6.00 2.16
C LYS A 135 1.90 7.08 2.45
N GLY A 136 2.52 7.58 1.38
CA GLY A 136 3.47 8.69 1.44
C GLY A 136 2.77 10.06 1.50
N ILE A 137 3.33 10.97 2.29
CA ILE A 137 2.97 12.39 2.29
C ILE A 137 4.24 13.24 2.24
N ARG A 138 4.18 14.36 1.52
CA ARG A 138 5.24 15.37 1.54
C ARG A 138 4.66 16.77 1.61
N LEU A 139 5.44 17.71 2.13
CA LEU A 139 5.11 19.13 2.05
C LEU A 139 5.66 19.69 0.75
N THR A 140 4.90 20.57 0.10
CA THR A 140 5.29 21.20 -1.16
C THR A 140 5.19 22.71 -1.04
N SER A 141 6.01 23.43 -1.80
CA SER A 141 5.98 24.89 -1.87
C SER A 141 6.28 25.35 -3.29
N GLY A 142 5.33 26.03 -3.92
CA GLY A 142 5.42 26.41 -5.34
C GLY A 142 5.66 25.20 -6.26
N ALA A 143 6.18 25.41 -7.46
CA ALA A 143 6.40 24.31 -8.42
C ALA A 143 7.69 23.50 -8.19
N THR A 144 8.61 24.00 -7.35
CA THR A 144 10.02 23.58 -7.41
C THR A 144 10.53 22.98 -6.11
N TRP A 145 9.91 23.26 -4.97
CA TRP A 145 10.37 22.77 -3.67
C TRP A 145 9.38 21.75 -3.09
N ALA A 146 9.92 20.61 -2.65
CA ALA A 146 9.19 19.60 -1.91
C ALA A 146 10.11 18.94 -0.89
N THR A 147 9.56 18.55 0.26
CA THR A 147 10.29 17.69 1.21
C THR A 147 10.44 16.28 0.64
N GLU A 148 11.28 15.48 1.29
CA GLU A 148 11.24 14.04 1.12
C GLU A 148 9.86 13.47 1.48
N TRP A 149 9.61 12.25 1.03
CA TRP A 149 8.40 11.51 1.36
C TRP A 149 8.46 11.02 2.81
N TYR A 150 7.40 11.25 3.55
CA TYR A 150 7.19 10.69 4.88
C TYR A 150 6.09 9.65 4.83
N ARG A 151 6.16 8.62 5.68
CA ARG A 151 5.15 7.58 5.77
C ARG A 151 4.14 7.93 6.85
N ILE A 152 2.85 7.85 6.54
CA ILE A 152 1.79 8.07 7.53
C ILE A 152 1.69 6.84 8.44
N SER A 153 2.07 6.98 9.70
CA SER A 153 2.06 5.89 10.70
C SER A 153 0.74 5.81 11.46
N ALA A 154 0.09 6.95 11.70
CA ALA A 154 -1.22 7.01 12.35
C ALA A 154 -1.99 8.26 11.93
N VAL A 155 -3.32 8.16 11.88
CA VAL A 155 -4.21 9.31 11.72
C VAL A 155 -4.91 9.54 13.05
N THR A 156 -4.60 10.66 13.69
CA THR A 156 -5.12 10.99 15.03
C THR A 156 -6.41 11.78 14.93
N GLN A 157 -6.47 12.71 13.98
CA GLN A 157 -7.65 13.52 13.66
C GLN A 157 -7.71 13.72 12.15
N THR A 158 -8.83 14.22 11.64
CA THR A 158 -9.01 14.52 10.22
C THR A 158 -8.01 15.53 9.66
N ASN A 159 -7.34 16.30 10.51
CA ASN A 159 -6.36 17.31 10.13
C ASN A 159 -4.96 17.07 10.74
N ILE A 160 -4.80 15.97 11.49
CA ILE A 160 -3.54 15.65 12.18
C ILE A 160 -3.19 14.18 11.96
N CYS A 161 -2.00 13.94 11.43
CA CYS A 161 -1.43 12.61 11.32
C CYS A 161 -0.02 12.55 11.94
N SER A 162 0.32 11.37 12.43
CA SER A 162 1.69 11.03 12.79
C SER A 162 2.40 10.46 11.57
N VAL A 163 3.62 10.91 11.36
CA VAL A 163 4.50 10.46 10.28
C VAL A 163 5.80 9.93 10.81
N VAL A 164 6.41 9.05 10.05
CA VAL A 164 7.75 8.53 10.27
C VAL A 164 8.55 8.72 8.98
N ASN A 165 9.87 8.54 9.05
CA ASN A 165 10.72 8.54 7.87
C ASN A 165 10.24 7.48 6.86
N TRP A 166 10.62 7.64 5.59
CA TRP A 166 10.12 6.79 4.50
C TRP A 166 10.37 5.29 4.71
N ASP A 167 11.39 4.93 5.48
CA ASP A 167 11.79 3.59 5.88
C ASP A 167 11.42 3.24 7.34
N ASP A 168 10.88 4.17 8.12
CA ASP A 168 10.78 4.12 9.59
C ASP A 168 12.16 4.14 10.31
N SER A 169 13.26 4.52 9.64
CA SER A 169 14.57 4.66 10.28
C SER A 169 14.61 5.87 11.21
N THR A 170 15.22 5.69 12.38
CA THR A 170 15.49 6.76 13.34
C THR A 170 16.91 7.32 13.24
N GLU A 171 17.72 6.83 12.29
CA GLU A 171 19.15 7.17 12.16
C GLU A 171 19.49 7.79 10.79
N GLY A 172 20.40 8.77 10.77
CA GLY A 172 21.11 9.24 9.58
C GLY A 172 20.47 10.34 8.73
N TYR A 173 19.14 10.50 8.77
CA TYR A 173 18.41 11.63 8.18
C TYR A 173 17.21 12.00 9.09
N PRO A 174 17.43 12.33 10.38
CA PRO A 174 16.33 12.82 11.18
C PRO A 174 15.87 14.14 10.58
N ILE A 175 14.56 14.30 10.41
CA ILE A 175 13.99 15.64 10.36
C ILE A 175 14.52 16.34 11.63
N PRO A 176 15.22 17.49 11.53
CA PRO A 176 15.95 18.04 12.67
C PRO A 176 15.04 18.14 13.89
N THR A 177 15.38 17.43 14.97
CA THR A 177 14.48 17.27 16.11
C THR A 177 14.10 18.62 16.71
N GLY A 178 12.79 18.89 16.84
CA GLY A 178 12.27 20.14 17.38
C GLY A 178 11.97 21.21 16.33
N ASP A 179 12.31 20.99 15.06
CA ASP A 179 11.98 21.93 14.00
C ASP A 179 10.52 21.80 13.57
N VAL A 180 9.86 22.95 13.48
CA VAL A 180 8.57 23.07 12.78
C VAL A 180 8.81 23.65 11.39
N LEU A 181 8.54 22.88 10.34
CA LEU A 181 8.46 23.44 8.98
C LEU A 181 7.06 24.04 8.83
N ARG A 182 6.94 25.37 8.59
CA ARG A 182 5.66 26.10 8.49
C ARG A 182 5.54 26.79 7.13
N GLY A 183 4.30 27.00 6.67
CA GLY A 183 3.99 27.80 5.48
C GLY A 183 4.03 29.33 5.71
N LEU A 184 3.95 30.09 4.60
CA LEU A 184 4.22 31.54 4.47
C LEU A 184 3.47 32.48 5.43
N TYR A 185 2.40 32.05 6.11
CA TYR A 185 1.69 32.87 7.10
C TYR A 185 1.32 32.07 8.34
N GLY A 186 2.27 31.31 8.89
CA GLY A 186 2.15 30.83 10.26
C GLY A 186 1.73 31.99 11.15
N GLY A 187 0.50 31.96 11.63
CA GLY A 187 -0.08 33.03 12.43
C GLY A 187 0.81 33.38 13.61
N ARG A 188 0.50 34.52 14.23
CA ARG A 188 1.14 35.06 15.43
C ARG A 188 1.03 34.11 16.63
N ASP A 189 1.82 33.06 16.64
CA ASP A 189 2.43 32.41 17.80
C ASP A 189 3.38 31.30 17.30
N PHE A 190 4.67 31.52 17.53
CA PHE A 190 5.62 30.63 18.21
C PHE A 190 7.05 30.97 17.79
N THR A 191 7.62 31.89 18.57
CA THR A 191 9.03 31.99 18.89
C THR A 191 9.52 30.72 19.58
N VAL A 192 10.54 30.09 19.03
CA VAL A 192 11.69 29.61 19.81
C VAL A 192 12.94 29.89 18.98
N ASP A 193 13.99 30.31 19.67
CA ASP A 193 15.20 30.97 19.17
C ASP A 193 16.15 30.08 18.33
N ALA A 194 15.61 29.21 17.48
CA ALA A 194 16.38 28.34 16.58
C ALA A 194 16.27 28.76 15.09
N ASN A 195 15.78 29.97 14.80
CA ASN A 195 15.62 30.47 13.44
C ASN A 195 16.91 31.06 12.86
N GLY A 196 17.97 30.23 12.81
CA GLY A 196 19.20 30.50 12.06
C GLY A 196 19.34 29.51 10.92
N ASP A 197 19.64 30.03 9.73
CA ASP A 197 20.05 29.34 8.49
C ASP A 197 18.97 28.73 7.59
N GLY A 198 18.67 29.48 6.51
CA GLY A 198 18.40 28.90 5.19
C GLY A 198 16.95 28.62 4.80
N LYS A 199 15.94 28.97 5.60
CA LYS A 199 14.55 28.75 5.19
C LYS A 199 14.09 29.73 4.11
N PRO A 200 13.45 29.26 3.03
CA PRO A 200 13.00 30.11 1.94
C PRO A 200 11.83 31.00 2.38
N ILE A 201 12.11 32.31 2.45
CA ILE A 201 11.19 33.37 2.93
C ILE A 201 10.22 33.88 1.86
N ASP A 202 10.42 33.51 0.59
CA ASP A 202 9.72 34.11 -0.57
C ASP A 202 8.79 33.15 -1.33
N LEU A 203 8.53 31.94 -0.81
CA LEU A 203 7.74 30.95 -1.56
C LEU A 203 6.23 31.11 -1.32
N THR A 204 5.52 31.53 -2.37
CA THR A 204 4.06 31.51 -2.47
C THR A 204 3.55 30.07 -2.65
N GLY A 205 2.43 29.72 -1.98
CA GLY A 205 1.71 28.47 -2.24
C GLY A 205 2.26 27.21 -1.55
N TRP A 206 2.37 27.25 -0.22
CA TRP A 206 2.69 26.07 0.60
C TRP A 206 1.50 25.12 0.69
N GLY A 207 1.72 23.83 0.43
CA GLY A 207 0.68 22.82 0.50
C GLY A 207 1.26 21.45 0.82
N TRP A 208 0.49 20.40 0.57
CA TRP A 208 0.90 19.02 0.80
C TRP A 208 0.45 18.14 -0.34
N GLU A 209 1.17 17.03 -0.51
CA GLU A 209 0.87 16.05 -1.55
C GLU A 209 0.78 14.66 -0.94
N PHE A 210 -0.34 14.00 -1.22
CA PHE A 210 -0.57 12.60 -0.90
C PHE A 210 -0.13 11.75 -2.08
N GLN A 211 0.72 10.77 -1.80
CA GLN A 211 1.16 9.80 -2.79
C GLN A 211 0.07 8.77 -3.07
N ALA A 212 -0.16 8.46 -4.35
CA ALA A 212 -1.09 7.40 -4.79
C ALA A 212 -2.42 7.44 -4.02
N ALA A 213 -2.96 8.65 -3.86
CA ALA A 213 -4.19 8.90 -3.14
C ALA A 213 -5.36 8.19 -3.82
N ILE A 214 -5.39 8.25 -5.16
CA ILE A 214 -6.44 7.70 -6.02
C ILE A 214 -5.84 6.57 -6.88
N PRO A 215 -6.55 5.46 -7.09
CA PRO A 215 -6.06 4.39 -7.95
C PRO A 215 -5.99 4.86 -9.41
N THR A 216 -4.89 4.56 -10.10
CA THR A 216 -4.75 4.86 -11.52
C THR A 216 -5.50 3.85 -12.37
N THR A 217 -6.17 4.30 -13.42
CA THR A 217 -6.83 3.42 -14.39
C THR A 217 -5.81 2.69 -15.26
N VAL A 218 -5.82 1.36 -15.22
CA VAL A 218 -4.96 0.50 -16.05
C VAL A 218 -5.77 -0.16 -17.16
N THR A 219 -5.24 -0.10 -18.37
CA THR A 219 -5.80 -0.63 -19.62
C THR A 219 -4.71 -1.35 -20.41
N SER A 220 -5.06 -2.07 -21.47
CA SER A 220 -4.07 -2.73 -22.35
C SER A 220 -3.10 -1.75 -23.03
N ALA A 221 -3.47 -0.47 -23.17
CA ALA A 221 -2.64 0.54 -23.84
C ALA A 221 -1.57 1.18 -22.93
N ASN A 222 -1.77 1.19 -21.61
CA ASN A 222 -0.87 1.88 -20.66
C ASN A 222 -0.18 0.94 -19.66
N ILE A 223 -0.56 -0.34 -19.62
CA ILE A 223 0.00 -1.31 -18.67
C ILE A 223 1.53 -1.46 -18.79
N TYR A 224 2.06 -1.37 -20.01
CA TYR A 224 3.50 -1.45 -20.24
C TYR A 224 4.24 -0.24 -19.65
N GLU A 225 3.72 0.97 -19.84
CA GLU A 225 4.27 2.19 -19.26
C GLU A 225 4.28 2.14 -17.73
N HIS A 226 3.23 1.61 -17.11
CA HIS A 226 3.21 1.45 -15.66
C HIS A 226 4.28 0.47 -15.16
N PHE A 227 4.60 -0.59 -15.93
CA PHE A 227 5.65 -1.53 -15.53
C PHE A 227 7.05 -0.94 -15.68
N THR A 228 7.30 -0.13 -16.72
CA THR A 228 8.58 0.57 -16.87
C THR A 228 8.78 1.63 -15.77
N MET A 229 7.72 2.34 -15.37
CA MET A 229 7.79 3.26 -14.23
C MET A 229 8.10 2.53 -12.91
N LEU A 230 7.54 1.34 -12.69
CA LEU A 230 7.87 0.52 -11.51
C LEU A 230 9.33 0.05 -11.52
N ASP A 231 9.85 -0.32 -12.70
CA ASP A 231 11.26 -0.67 -12.86
C ASP A 231 12.19 0.52 -12.56
N GLU A 232 11.84 1.71 -13.07
CA GLU A 232 12.55 2.96 -12.77
C GLU A 232 12.61 3.25 -11.26
N MET A 233 11.49 3.06 -10.55
CA MET A 233 11.45 3.22 -9.09
C MET A 233 12.40 2.27 -8.36
N LEU A 234 12.44 0.98 -8.74
CA LEU A 234 13.36 0.02 -8.12
C LEU A 234 14.82 0.27 -8.49
N ASN A 235 15.09 0.76 -9.70
CA ASN A 235 16.43 1.11 -10.16
C ASN A 235 16.97 2.37 -9.48
N LYS A 236 16.11 3.35 -9.21
CA LYS A 236 16.45 4.55 -8.42
C LYS A 236 17.02 4.19 -7.05
N ASP A 237 16.52 3.10 -6.48
CA ASP A 237 16.93 2.58 -5.17
C ASP A 237 18.09 1.58 -5.23
N LEU A 238 18.72 1.43 -6.40
CA LEU A 238 19.87 0.56 -6.65
C LEU A 238 19.62 -0.92 -6.29
N ASN A 239 18.36 -1.38 -6.42
CA ASN A 239 18.05 -2.78 -6.20
C ASN A 239 18.64 -3.67 -7.30
N PRO A 240 19.03 -4.91 -7.00
CA PRO A 240 19.42 -5.88 -8.02
C PRO A 240 18.33 -6.07 -9.08
N ILE A 241 18.73 -6.22 -10.35
CA ILE A 241 17.81 -6.46 -11.48
C ILE A 241 17.35 -7.92 -11.51
N GLU A 242 18.18 -8.83 -11.00
CA GLU A 242 17.87 -10.26 -10.89
C GLU A 242 16.70 -10.51 -9.92
N ASP A 243 15.94 -11.59 -10.12
CA ASP A 243 14.87 -12.05 -9.23
C ASP A 243 13.78 -11.01 -8.86
N ARG A 244 13.55 -10.02 -9.72
CA ARG A 244 12.41 -9.09 -9.59
C ARG A 244 11.11 -9.75 -10.03
N LYS A 245 10.08 -9.56 -9.23
CA LYS A 245 8.75 -10.16 -9.41
C LYS A 245 7.68 -9.11 -9.34
N ILE A 246 6.64 -9.26 -10.14
CA ILE A 246 5.42 -8.47 -10.04
C ILE A 246 4.22 -9.40 -9.93
N ILE A 247 3.30 -9.08 -9.03
CA ILE A 247 2.06 -9.84 -8.86
C ILE A 247 0.90 -9.03 -9.43
N VAL A 248 0.18 -9.64 -10.35
CA VAL A 248 -0.87 -9.02 -11.16
C VAL A 248 -2.22 -9.70 -10.89
N PRO A 249 -3.33 -8.96 -10.80
CA PRO A 249 -4.66 -9.55 -10.66
C PRO A 249 -5.09 -10.26 -11.94
N PHE A 250 -6.16 -11.07 -11.86
CA PHE A 250 -6.67 -11.85 -12.98
C PHE A 250 -6.97 -11.01 -14.24
N SER A 251 -7.51 -9.79 -14.07
CA SER A 251 -7.80 -8.85 -15.16
C SER A 251 -6.55 -8.24 -15.78
N GLY A 252 -5.48 -8.05 -14.99
CA GLY A 252 -4.21 -7.56 -15.51
C GLY A 252 -3.57 -8.56 -16.48
N LYS A 253 -3.76 -9.88 -16.29
CA LYS A 253 -3.30 -10.87 -17.27
C LYS A 253 -3.99 -10.72 -18.63
N THR A 254 -5.30 -10.52 -18.65
CA THR A 254 -6.02 -10.34 -19.92
C THR A 254 -5.56 -9.06 -20.62
N MET A 255 -5.30 -7.99 -19.87
CA MET A 255 -4.74 -6.74 -20.40
C MET A 255 -3.33 -6.93 -20.96
N LEU A 256 -2.46 -7.68 -20.27
CA LEU A 256 -1.11 -8.00 -20.75
C LEU A 256 -1.14 -8.82 -22.05
N LEU A 257 -2.09 -9.75 -22.17
CA LEU A 257 -2.26 -10.50 -23.42
C LEU A 257 -2.76 -9.62 -24.57
N GLN A 258 -3.45 -8.52 -24.29
CA GLN A 258 -4.00 -7.59 -25.28
C GLN A 258 -3.09 -6.39 -25.57
N ALA A 259 -2.01 -6.20 -24.81
CA ALA A 259 -1.10 -5.09 -24.99
C ALA A 259 -0.37 -5.19 -26.33
N SER A 260 -0.47 -4.16 -27.17
CA SER A 260 0.13 -4.11 -28.51
C SER A 260 1.64 -4.26 -28.47
N GLU A 261 2.28 -3.74 -27.43
CA GLU A 261 3.72 -3.74 -27.21
C GLU A 261 4.26 -5.15 -26.94
N LEU A 262 3.40 -6.04 -26.42
CA LEU A 262 3.73 -7.45 -26.15
C LEU A 262 3.33 -8.38 -27.30
N GLN A 263 2.67 -7.84 -28.33
CA GLN A 263 2.32 -8.55 -29.56
C GLN A 263 2.99 -7.89 -30.78
N PRO A 264 4.34 -7.84 -30.87
CA PRO A 264 5.00 -7.28 -32.04
C PRO A 264 4.63 -8.12 -33.26
N SER A 265 3.98 -7.54 -34.26
CA SER A 265 3.63 -8.23 -35.50
C SER A 265 4.89 -8.50 -36.33
N GLY A 266 5.20 -9.77 -36.61
CA GLY A 266 6.08 -10.15 -37.72
C GLY A 266 7.42 -10.82 -37.41
N ILE A 267 7.74 -11.24 -36.17
CA ILE A 267 8.96 -12.04 -35.91
C ILE A 267 8.66 -13.19 -34.94
N GLU A 268 8.66 -14.42 -35.48
CA GLU A 268 8.20 -15.64 -34.81
C GLU A 268 9.02 -16.04 -33.56
N MET A 269 10.26 -15.55 -33.44
CA MET A 269 11.21 -15.93 -32.38
C MET A 269 11.05 -15.17 -31.05
N LEU A 270 10.15 -14.18 -30.95
CA LEU A 270 9.83 -13.50 -29.67
C LEU A 270 8.61 -14.10 -28.94
N TYR A 271 7.82 -14.96 -29.59
CA TYR A 271 6.59 -15.50 -29.00
C TYR A 271 6.85 -16.66 -28.03
N THR A 272 7.91 -17.44 -28.25
CA THR A 272 8.14 -18.70 -27.53
C THR A 272 8.52 -18.51 -26.07
N ASP A 273 9.16 -17.40 -25.70
CA ASP A 273 9.57 -17.11 -24.31
C ASP A 273 8.55 -16.25 -23.55
N THR A 274 7.62 -15.61 -24.26
CA THR A 274 6.60 -14.72 -23.67
C THR A 274 5.37 -15.50 -23.19
N ILE A 275 5.10 -16.69 -23.75
CA ILE A 275 3.91 -17.50 -23.44
C ILE A 275 4.32 -18.97 -23.19
N VAL A 276 4.92 -19.26 -22.03
CA VAL A 276 5.16 -20.66 -21.58
C VAL A 276 4.22 -21.01 -20.43
N ASN A 277 3.33 -21.98 -20.67
CA ASN A 277 2.57 -22.75 -19.67
C ASN A 277 2.00 -21.95 -18.48
N GLY A 278 1.07 -21.04 -18.76
CA GLY A 278 0.25 -20.42 -17.71
C GLY A 278 0.97 -19.35 -16.87
N ARG A 279 2.25 -19.06 -17.14
CA ARG A 279 2.95 -17.85 -16.71
C ARG A 279 2.94 -16.86 -17.87
N VAL A 280 2.59 -15.60 -17.60
CA VAL A 280 2.93 -14.52 -18.53
C VAL A 280 4.45 -14.36 -18.40
N GLY A 281 5.19 -14.31 -19.51
CA GLY A 281 6.65 -14.29 -19.52
C GLY A 281 7.27 -13.08 -18.79
N ARG A 282 8.57 -12.89 -18.96
CA ARG A 282 9.26 -11.70 -18.42
C ARG A 282 8.84 -10.45 -19.19
N VAL A 283 8.36 -9.42 -18.47
CA VAL A 283 8.01 -8.12 -19.04
C VAL A 283 8.68 -7.03 -18.23
N ALA A 284 9.38 -6.12 -18.91
CA ALA A 284 10.07 -4.97 -18.29
C ALA A 284 10.99 -5.36 -17.10
N GLY A 285 11.69 -6.49 -17.21
CA GLY A 285 12.61 -6.97 -16.17
C GLY A 285 11.97 -7.72 -15.00
N PHE A 286 10.63 -7.88 -14.98
CA PHE A 286 9.91 -8.61 -13.94
C PHE A 286 9.44 -9.99 -14.38
N ASP A 287 9.52 -10.97 -13.48
CA ASP A 287 8.77 -12.22 -13.56
C ASP A 287 7.31 -11.98 -13.12
N ILE A 288 6.36 -12.19 -14.03
CA ILE A 288 4.94 -11.95 -13.76
C ILE A 288 4.31 -13.17 -13.10
N HIS A 289 3.71 -12.94 -11.93
CA HIS A 289 2.88 -13.91 -11.23
C HIS A 289 1.43 -13.42 -11.22
N MET A 290 0.50 -14.33 -11.50
CA MET A 290 -0.94 -14.04 -11.46
C MET A 290 -1.59 -14.68 -10.23
N THR A 291 -2.61 -14.03 -9.69
CA THR A 291 -3.48 -14.64 -8.68
C THR A 291 -4.88 -14.88 -9.26
N SER A 292 -5.59 -15.84 -8.66
CA SER A 292 -7.00 -16.07 -8.97
C SER A 292 -7.90 -15.03 -8.30
N GLN A 293 -9.11 -14.87 -8.82
CA GLN A 293 -10.06 -13.88 -8.33
C GLN A 293 -10.30 -14.03 -6.81
N GLY A 294 -10.19 -12.92 -6.08
CA GLY A 294 -10.38 -12.87 -4.62
C GLY A 294 -9.15 -13.20 -3.77
N ARG A 295 -8.01 -13.52 -4.40
CA ARG A 295 -6.70 -13.67 -3.73
C ARG A 295 -5.79 -12.46 -4.01
N PHE A 296 -6.36 -11.26 -3.96
CA PHE A 296 -5.59 -10.04 -4.21
C PHE A 296 -6.00 -8.93 -3.26
N SER A 297 -5.00 -8.25 -2.69
CA SER A 297 -5.22 -7.15 -1.76
C SER A 297 -5.75 -5.91 -2.48
N THR A 298 -6.76 -5.30 -1.88
CA THR A 298 -7.32 -4.02 -2.31
C THR A 298 -7.15 -2.98 -1.23
N LYS A 299 -7.09 -1.70 -1.63
CA LYS A 299 -7.12 -0.56 -0.72
C LYS A 299 -8.19 0.41 -1.19
N VAL A 300 -8.76 1.13 -0.25
CA VAL A 300 -9.71 2.21 -0.55
C VAL A 300 -8.89 3.46 -0.91
N GLY A 301 -9.34 4.18 -1.94
CA GLY A 301 -8.77 5.46 -2.34
C GLY A 301 -9.10 6.56 -1.35
N HIS A 302 -8.49 7.73 -1.54
CA HIS A 302 -8.81 8.90 -0.73
C HIS A 302 -10.29 9.28 -0.86
N SER A 303 -10.92 9.66 0.25
CA SER A 303 -12.35 9.97 0.27
C SER A 303 -12.67 11.19 -0.58
N THR A 304 -13.81 11.13 -1.26
CA THR A 304 -14.42 12.30 -1.91
C THR A 304 -15.31 13.04 -0.92
N SER A 305 -15.65 14.26 -1.26
CA SER A 305 -16.35 15.18 -0.36
C SER A 305 -17.40 15.98 -1.13
N SER A 306 -18.62 16.07 -0.61
CA SER A 306 -19.64 16.97 -1.14
C SER A 306 -19.67 18.27 -0.33
N GLY A 307 -19.20 19.38 -0.91
CA GLY A 307 -19.23 20.72 -0.31
C GLY A 307 -17.89 21.19 0.27
N LEU A 308 -17.67 22.50 0.25
CA LEU A 308 -16.40 23.21 0.52
C LEU A 308 -16.26 23.76 1.96
N ASP A 309 -17.18 23.46 2.89
CA ASP A 309 -17.34 24.14 4.19
C ASP A 309 -17.83 23.16 5.29
N ALA A 310 -18.18 23.62 6.50
CA ALA A 310 -18.62 22.82 7.66
C ALA A 310 -19.76 21.80 7.44
N SER A 311 -20.40 21.80 6.26
CA SER A 311 -21.37 20.78 5.80
C SER A 311 -20.74 19.65 4.97
N THR A 312 -19.40 19.54 4.91
CA THR A 312 -18.71 18.50 4.14
C THR A 312 -19.11 17.10 4.60
N VAL A 313 -19.68 16.33 3.67
CA VAL A 313 -19.97 14.90 3.85
C VAL A 313 -18.92 14.11 3.09
N LEU A 314 -18.26 13.19 3.79
CA LEU A 314 -17.25 12.31 3.20
C LEU A 314 -17.92 11.08 2.60
N THR A 315 -17.53 10.76 1.37
CA THR A 315 -17.90 9.52 0.68
C THR A 315 -16.66 8.67 0.47
N THR A 316 -16.78 7.37 0.72
CA THR A 316 -15.68 6.40 0.54
C THR A 316 -15.12 6.47 -0.88
N GLY A 317 -13.80 6.62 -0.99
CA GLY A 317 -13.10 6.67 -2.26
C GLY A 317 -13.13 5.36 -3.05
N THR A 318 -12.74 5.42 -4.31
CA THR A 318 -12.71 4.24 -5.19
C THR A 318 -11.71 3.19 -4.70
N THR A 319 -12.15 1.93 -4.60
CA THR A 319 -11.29 0.81 -4.22
C THR A 319 -10.44 0.34 -5.39
N GLY A 320 -9.12 0.35 -5.22
CA GLY A 320 -8.16 -0.16 -6.19
C GLY A 320 -7.47 -1.45 -5.74
N TYR A 321 -6.87 -2.14 -6.70
CA TYR A 321 -5.98 -3.28 -6.47
C TYR A 321 -4.54 -2.80 -6.21
N LEU A 322 -3.83 -3.47 -5.31
CA LEU A 322 -2.42 -3.19 -4.99
C LEU A 322 -1.52 -4.19 -5.71
N TRP A 323 -0.77 -3.75 -6.71
CA TRP A 323 0.10 -4.61 -7.53
C TRP A 323 1.54 -4.49 -7.02
N PRO A 324 2.00 -5.37 -6.12
CA PRO A 324 3.34 -5.29 -5.58
C PRO A 324 4.36 -5.77 -6.62
N ALA A 325 5.38 -4.95 -6.85
CA ALA A 325 6.58 -5.27 -7.60
C ALA A 325 7.77 -5.25 -6.63
N PHE A 326 8.51 -6.34 -6.53
CA PHE A 326 9.54 -6.48 -5.49
C PHE A 326 10.65 -7.43 -5.89
N HIS A 327 11.81 -7.24 -5.26
CA HIS A 327 12.89 -8.22 -5.27
C HIS A 327 12.62 -9.32 -4.23
N LYS A 328 13.06 -10.55 -4.48
CA LYS A 328 12.86 -11.70 -3.56
C LYS A 328 13.29 -11.45 -2.11
N SER A 329 14.26 -10.57 -1.87
CA SER A 329 14.73 -10.23 -0.51
C SER A 329 13.74 -9.40 0.31
N PHE A 330 12.72 -8.81 -0.32
CA PHE A 330 11.86 -7.78 0.26
C PHE A 330 11.08 -8.24 1.51
N CYS A 331 10.47 -9.42 1.49
CA CYS A 331 9.59 -9.90 2.54
C CYS A 331 10.12 -11.17 3.21
N THR A 332 9.89 -11.27 4.52
CA THR A 332 10.10 -12.49 5.30
C THR A 332 8.74 -13.03 5.74
N PHE A 333 8.55 -14.34 5.60
CA PHE A 333 7.30 -15.02 5.92
C PHE A 333 7.60 -16.25 6.79
N ALA A 334 6.80 -16.45 7.82
CA ALA A 334 6.82 -17.64 8.66
C ALA A 334 5.41 -18.22 8.75
N PHE A 335 5.33 -19.55 8.66
CA PHE A 335 4.10 -20.28 8.88
C PHE A 335 4.35 -21.52 9.73
N LYS A 336 3.34 -21.93 10.48
CA LYS A 336 3.35 -23.14 11.27
C LYS A 336 1.97 -23.78 11.28
N TRP A 337 1.94 -25.09 11.05
CA TRP A 337 0.76 -25.90 11.37
C TRP A 337 0.78 -26.22 12.86
N SER A 338 -0.18 -25.71 13.62
CA SER A 338 -0.19 -25.89 15.09
C SER A 338 -0.75 -27.26 15.45
N GLU A 339 -2.00 -27.51 15.07
CA GLU A 339 -2.72 -28.73 15.45
C GLU A 339 -3.76 -29.09 14.37
N SER A 340 -3.97 -30.39 14.17
CA SER A 340 -5.10 -30.95 13.41
C SER A 340 -5.68 -32.09 14.21
N ARG A 341 -7.00 -32.12 14.36
CA ARG A 341 -7.70 -33.19 15.06
C ARG A 341 -9.06 -33.48 14.45
N THR A 342 -9.50 -34.70 14.63
CA THR A 342 -10.87 -35.12 14.34
C THR A 342 -11.57 -35.47 15.63
N VAL A 343 -12.71 -34.86 15.88
CA VAL A 343 -13.48 -35.03 17.12
C VAL A 343 -14.87 -35.55 16.75
N GLU A 344 -15.34 -36.57 17.46
CA GLU A 344 -16.73 -37.00 17.32
C GLU A 344 -17.63 -36.00 18.06
N ALA A 345 -18.68 -35.51 17.38
CA ALA A 345 -19.69 -34.71 18.07
C ALA A 345 -20.59 -35.67 18.85
N GLU A 346 -20.61 -35.59 20.17
CA GLU A 346 -21.41 -36.53 20.99
C GLU A 346 -22.91 -36.20 20.97
N SER A 347 -23.26 -34.95 20.64
CA SER A 347 -24.64 -34.45 20.64
C SER A 347 -25.29 -34.38 19.25
N GLN A 348 -24.53 -34.66 18.19
CA GLN A 348 -24.98 -34.65 16.80
C GLN A 348 -24.35 -35.88 16.14
N PHE A 349 -25.03 -36.61 15.26
CA PHE A 349 -24.43 -37.77 14.58
C PHE A 349 -23.36 -37.36 13.56
N ALA A 350 -22.33 -36.61 13.95
CA ALA A 350 -21.39 -35.98 13.04
C ALA A 350 -19.94 -36.09 13.51
N LYS A 351 -19.01 -36.11 12.55
CA LYS A 351 -17.56 -36.05 12.79
C LYS A 351 -17.04 -34.66 12.43
N LYS A 352 -16.39 -34.00 13.39
CA LYS A 352 -15.80 -32.66 13.23
C LYS A 352 -14.33 -32.78 12.84
N TYR A 353 -13.94 -32.03 11.82
CA TYR A 353 -12.56 -31.88 11.37
C TYR A 353 -12.09 -30.47 11.73
N GLN A 354 -11.06 -30.37 12.57
CA GLN A 354 -10.57 -29.12 13.12
C GLN A 354 -9.08 -28.97 12.86
N GLY A 355 -8.65 -27.77 12.49
CA GLY A 355 -7.23 -27.44 12.40
C GLY A 355 -6.95 -25.97 12.66
N LEU A 356 -5.74 -25.71 13.17
CA LEU A 356 -5.23 -24.38 13.48
C LEU A 356 -3.96 -24.07 12.69
N TYR A 357 -4.05 -23.05 11.86
CA TYR A 357 -2.96 -22.53 11.04
C TYR A 357 -2.45 -21.21 11.62
N LEU A 358 -1.14 -21.08 11.79
CA LEU A 358 -0.47 -19.88 12.31
C LEU A 358 0.45 -19.32 11.21
N TYR A 359 0.41 -18.00 10.98
CA TYR A 359 1.24 -17.35 9.96
C TYR A 359 1.56 -15.90 10.33
N GLY A 360 2.66 -15.39 9.77
CA GLY A 360 3.11 -14.03 9.99
C GLY A 360 4.07 -13.59 8.88
N ALA A 361 4.09 -12.29 8.60
CA ALA A 361 4.95 -11.68 7.59
C ALA A 361 5.53 -10.37 8.12
N LYS A 362 6.79 -10.11 7.80
CA LYS A 362 7.46 -8.84 8.13
C LYS A 362 8.36 -8.40 6.98
N ILE A 363 8.35 -7.10 6.73
CA ILE A 363 9.28 -6.43 5.83
C ILE A 363 10.28 -5.70 6.71
N PRO A 364 11.56 -6.10 6.70
CA PRO A 364 12.58 -5.41 7.44
C PRO A 364 12.73 -3.96 6.99
N THR A 365 12.95 -3.04 7.93
CA THR A 365 13.08 -1.59 7.67
C THR A 365 14.07 -1.30 6.54
N LEU A 366 15.27 -1.88 6.60
CA LEU A 366 16.33 -1.71 5.59
C LEU A 366 15.96 -2.26 4.21
N ARG A 367 14.96 -3.13 4.11
CA ARG A 367 14.55 -3.78 2.86
C ARG A 367 13.33 -3.14 2.22
N LYS A 368 12.73 -2.11 2.81
CA LYS A 368 11.54 -1.44 2.27
C LYS A 368 11.76 -0.78 0.90
N SER A 369 13.00 -0.41 0.59
CA SER A 369 13.41 0.10 -0.73
C SER A 369 13.36 -0.96 -1.83
N ALA A 370 13.37 -2.25 -1.47
CA ALA A 370 13.36 -3.37 -2.42
C ALA A 370 11.95 -3.72 -2.96
N GLY A 371 10.98 -2.85 -2.73
CA GLY A 371 9.60 -2.97 -3.19
C GLY A 371 9.07 -1.66 -3.77
N ALA A 372 8.12 -1.81 -4.68
CA ALA A 372 7.30 -0.78 -5.28
C ALA A 372 5.87 -1.33 -5.41
N VAL A 373 4.87 -0.44 -5.47
CA VAL A 373 3.47 -0.87 -5.64
C VAL A 373 2.76 0.02 -6.64
N LEU A 374 2.06 -0.61 -7.59
CA LEU A 374 1.11 0.09 -8.45
C LEU A 374 -0.28 -0.01 -7.83
N TYR A 375 -0.84 1.13 -7.46
CA TYR A 375 -2.21 1.25 -6.97
C TYR A 375 -3.12 1.55 -8.15
N ALA A 376 -3.83 0.52 -8.61
CA ALA A 376 -4.52 0.54 -9.88
C ALA A 376 -5.96 0.05 -9.78
N GLN A 377 -6.84 0.69 -10.54
CA GLN A 377 -8.14 0.15 -10.87
C GLN A 377 -8.04 -0.51 -12.24
N ALA A 378 -8.20 -1.83 -12.28
CA ALA A 378 -8.35 -2.54 -13.54
C ALA A 378 -9.77 -2.31 -14.06
N VAL A 379 -9.89 -1.80 -15.28
CA VAL A 379 -11.17 -1.55 -15.97
C VAL A 379 -11.52 -2.69 -16.91
#